data_AF-A0A235ACP6-F1
#
_entry.id   AF-A0A235ACP6-F1
#
_cell.length_a   1.000
_cell.length_b   1.000
_cell.length_c   1.000
_cell.angle_alpha   90.00
_cell.angle_beta   90.00
_cell.angle_gamma   90.00
#
_symmetry.space_group_name_H-M   'P 1'
#
loop_
_entity.id
_entity.type
_entity.pdbx_description
1 polymer ?
#
loop_
_entity_poly.entity_id
_entity_poly.type
_entity_poly.pdbx_seq_one_letter_code
_entity_poly.pdbx_strand_id
1 'polypeptide(L)'
;MSAHIAKARVVKVAVGSERGNRVARILFAGDIVPDGVSDDQIARLLERGLIEKVAEESTEVELPEGAPTERWTAPQLKKYAETHGVDIGAAKNKPDVLAIVAEHAAKQSAPAGD
;
A
#
# COMPACT_ATOMS: atom_id res chain seq x y z
N MET A 1 -1.69 9.82 -2.37
CA MET A 1 -0.60 10.76 -2.05
C MET A 1 0.69 9.96 -2.05
N SER A 2 1.78 10.44 -2.64
CA SER A 2 3.05 9.69 -2.60
C SER A 2 3.91 10.23 -1.46
N ALA A 3 4.01 9.47 -0.38
CA ALA A 3 4.92 9.79 0.71
C ALA A 3 6.36 9.55 0.23
N HIS A 4 7.27 10.46 0.57
CA HIS A 4 8.70 10.29 0.33
C HIS A 4 9.42 10.27 1.67
N ILE A 5 10.45 9.45 1.80
CA ILE A 5 11.27 9.37 3.01
C ILE A 5 12.70 9.82 2.68
N ALA A 6 13.32 10.56 3.59
CA ALA A 6 14.72 10.92 3.50
C ALA A 6 15.63 9.69 3.71
N LYS A 7 16.52 9.45 2.75
CA LYS A 7 17.49 8.33 2.77
C LYS A 7 18.87 8.78 3.24
N ALA A 8 19.27 9.99 2.87
CA ALA A 8 20.54 10.56 3.30
C ALA A 8 20.47 10.94 4.79
N ARG A 9 21.64 10.95 5.46
CA ARG A 9 21.76 11.31 6.88
C ARG A 9 21.11 12.66 7.20
N VAL A 10 21.21 13.61 6.29
CA VAL A 10 20.64 14.96 6.39
C VAL A 10 20.19 15.42 5.00
N VAL A 11 18.95 15.89 4.90
CA VAL A 11 18.36 16.45 3.68
C VAL A 11 17.75 17.81 4.02
N LYS A 12 18.10 18.85 3.25
CA LYS A 12 17.46 20.17 3.38
C LYS A 12 16.36 20.30 2.34
N VAL A 13 15.13 20.55 2.80
CA VAL A 13 13.97 20.82 1.96
C VAL A 13 13.49 22.26 2.15
N ALA A 14 12.88 22.83 1.11
CA ALA A 14 12.22 24.14 1.21
C ALA A 14 10.71 23.89 1.16
N VAL A 15 10.02 24.30 2.22
CA VAL A 15 8.57 24.11 2.36
C VAL A 15 7.88 25.46 2.20
N GLY A 16 6.91 25.55 1.30
CA GLY A 16 6.10 26.75 1.08
C GLY A 16 5.80 27.01 -0.40
N SER A 17 4.91 27.98 -0.62
CA SER A 17 4.49 28.38 -1.98
C SER A 17 5.66 28.91 -2.82
N GLU A 18 5.60 28.74 -4.13
CA GLU A 18 6.65 29.21 -5.04
C GLU A 18 6.82 30.72 -5.09
N ARG A 19 5.72 31.45 -4.89
CA ARG A 19 5.69 32.92 -4.88
C ARG A 19 5.61 33.49 -3.47
N GLY A 20 5.60 32.64 -2.44
CA GLY A 20 5.45 33.01 -1.05
C GLY A 20 6.74 32.82 -0.25
N ASN A 21 6.63 33.00 1.07
CA ASN A 21 7.73 32.70 1.98
C ASN A 21 8.00 31.18 1.98
N ARG A 22 9.27 30.79 1.82
CA ARG A 22 9.72 29.40 1.90
C ARG A 22 10.55 29.21 3.16
N VAL A 23 10.24 28.17 3.91
CA VAL A 23 10.97 27.81 5.13
C VAL A 23 11.86 26.61 4.83
N ALA A 24 13.16 26.74 5.10
CA ALA A 24 14.05 25.60 5.05
C ALA A 24 13.79 24.67 6.24
N ARG A 25 13.55 23.40 5.97
CA ARG A 25 13.50 22.34 6.98
C ARG A 25 14.61 21.33 6.74
N ILE A 26 15.11 20.78 7.84
CA ILE A 26 16.11 19.71 7.82
C ILE A 26 15.40 18.42 8.19
N LEU A 27 15.58 17.41 7.34
CA LEU A 27 15.08 16.05 7.51
C LEU A 27 16.30 15.14 7.73
N PHE A 28 16.17 14.17 8.63
CA PHE A 28 17.15 13.13 8.86
C PHE A 28 16.74 11.84 8.16
N ALA A 29 17.67 10.88 8.05
CA ALA A 29 17.38 9.58 7.47
C ALA A 29 16.18 8.92 8.20
N GLY A 30 15.17 8.50 7.44
CA GLY A 30 13.91 7.97 7.95
C GLY A 30 12.78 8.98 8.10
N ASP A 31 13.06 10.29 8.04
CA ASP A 31 12.03 11.33 8.16
C ASP A 31 11.16 11.41 6.90
N ILE A 32 9.87 11.66 7.11
CA ILE A 32 8.90 11.86 6.03
C ILE A 32 9.08 13.27 5.45
N VAL A 33 9.15 13.37 4.12
CA VAL A 33 9.16 14.64 3.41
C VAL A 33 7.80 15.33 3.59
N PRO A 34 7.77 16.54 4.15
CA PRO A 34 6.52 17.24 4.45
C PRO A 34 5.82 17.75 3.19
N ASP A 35 4.51 17.90 3.29
CA ASP A 35 3.70 18.53 2.25
C ASP A 35 4.10 20.00 2.04
N GLY A 36 4.09 20.45 0.79
CA GLY A 36 4.47 21.81 0.41
C GLY A 36 5.94 21.97 -0.01
N VAL A 37 6.69 20.88 -0.18
CA VAL A 37 7.90 20.85 -0.98
C VAL A 37 7.51 20.80 -2.46
N SER A 38 8.15 21.60 -3.32
CA SER A 38 7.80 21.62 -4.75
C SER A 38 8.21 20.32 -5.46
N ASP A 39 7.45 19.93 -6.47
CA ASP A 39 7.72 18.72 -7.25
C ASP A 39 9.11 18.75 -7.92
N ASP A 40 9.54 19.92 -8.41
CA ASP A 40 10.89 20.11 -8.96
C ASP A 40 11.99 19.80 -7.94
N GLN A 41 11.76 20.17 -6.67
CA GLN A 41 12.71 19.88 -5.61
C GLN A 41 12.71 18.39 -5.28
N ILE A 42 11.53 17.77 -5.19
CA ILE A 42 11.40 16.32 -4.97
C ILE A 42 12.11 15.53 -6.07
N ALA A 43 11.91 15.89 -7.34
CA ALA A 43 12.57 15.25 -8.48
C ALA A 43 14.09 15.32 -8.38
N ARG A 44 14.64 16.49 -8.05
CA ARG A 44 16.09 16.66 -7.86
C ARG A 44 16.63 15.86 -6.67
N LEU A 45 15.86 15.74 -5.59
CA LEU A 45 16.26 14.96 -4.42
C LEU A 45 16.23 13.46 -4.72
N LEU A 46 15.26 12.99 -5.50
CA LEU A 46 15.17 11.60 -5.99
C LEU A 46 16.34 11.27 -6.93
N GLU A 47 16.62 12.14 -7.91
CA GLU A 47 17.72 11.96 -8.86
C GLU A 47 19.08 11.85 -8.15
N ARG A 48 19.23 12.59 -7.04
CA ARG A 48 20.43 12.55 -6.20
C ARG A 48 20.44 11.40 -5.17
N GLY A 49 19.38 10.59 -5.12
CA GLY A 49 19.23 9.51 -4.15
C GLY A 49 19.15 9.97 -2.69
N LEU A 50 18.76 11.22 -2.44
CA LEU A 50 18.67 11.81 -1.10
C LEU A 50 17.36 11.44 -0.41
N ILE A 51 16.30 11.24 -1.19
CA ILE A 51 14.99 10.76 -0.73
C ILE A 51 14.58 9.55 -1.58
N GLU A 52 13.61 8.79 -1.08
CA GLU A 52 13.04 7.63 -1.75
C GLU A 52 11.52 7.72 -1.73
N LYS A 53 10.88 7.32 -2.83
CA LYS A 53 9.42 7.27 -2.90
C LYS A 53 8.95 6.06 -2.09
N VAL A 54 8.30 6.32 -0.96
CA VAL A 54 7.49 5.32 -0.29
C VAL A 54 6.20 5.25 -1.09
N ALA A 55 6.20 4.39 -2.11
CA ALA A 55 4.94 3.78 -2.45
C ALA A 55 4.44 3.19 -1.13
N GLU A 56 3.26 3.62 -0.68
CA GLU A 56 2.51 2.78 0.24
C GLU A 56 2.63 1.38 -0.35
N GLU A 57 3.33 0.48 0.35
CA GLU A 57 3.18 -0.94 0.09
C GLU A 57 1.69 -1.19 0.29
N SER A 58 0.95 -0.98 -0.79
CA SER A 58 -0.14 -1.86 -1.15
C SER A 58 0.52 -3.20 -0.99
N THR A 59 0.24 -3.84 0.14
CA THR A 59 0.41 -5.26 0.34
C THR A 59 -0.54 -5.83 -0.70
N GLU A 60 -0.10 -5.80 -1.96
CA GLU A 60 -0.74 -6.42 -3.09
C GLU A 60 -0.38 -7.88 -2.89
N VAL A 61 -1.08 -8.47 -1.92
CA VAL A 61 -0.98 -9.87 -1.62
C VAL A 61 -1.43 -10.55 -2.90
N GLU A 62 -0.46 -11.04 -3.68
CA GLU A 62 -0.71 -11.71 -4.94
C GLU A 62 -1.67 -12.86 -4.67
N LEU A 63 -2.89 -12.72 -5.19
CA LEU A 63 -3.92 -13.73 -5.11
C LEU A 63 -3.61 -14.76 -6.20
N PRO A 64 -3.41 -16.04 -5.85
CA PRO A 64 -3.27 -17.08 -6.85
C PRO A 64 -4.48 -17.10 -7.79
N GLU A 65 -4.28 -17.40 -9.07
CA GLU A 65 -5.40 -17.67 -9.98
C GLU A 65 -6.14 -18.94 -9.55
N GLY A 66 -7.45 -18.85 -9.40
CA GLY A 66 -8.33 -19.98 -9.04
C GLY A 66 -9.03 -19.83 -7.69
N ALA A 67 -9.70 -20.90 -7.25
CA ALA A 67 -10.46 -20.88 -6.00
C ALA A 67 -9.54 -20.80 -4.77
N PRO A 68 -9.97 -20.13 -3.69
CA PRO A 68 -9.27 -20.12 -2.41
C PRO A 68 -9.12 -21.54 -1.85
N THR A 69 -7.88 -21.98 -1.64
CA THR A 69 -7.53 -23.32 -1.12
C THR A 69 -6.69 -23.24 0.15
N GLU A 70 -6.45 -24.37 0.81
CA GLU A 70 -5.64 -24.43 2.06
C GLU A 70 -4.19 -23.98 1.86
N ARG A 71 -3.74 -23.95 0.60
CA ARG A 71 -2.44 -23.42 0.20
C ARG A 71 -2.36 -21.89 0.34
N TRP A 72 -3.50 -21.20 0.34
CA TRP A 72 -3.53 -19.75 0.49
C TRP A 72 -3.15 -19.36 1.92
N THR A 73 -2.47 -18.24 2.04
CA THR A 73 -2.07 -17.65 3.32
C THR A 73 -3.25 -16.88 3.93
N ALA A 74 -3.23 -16.72 5.26
CA ALA A 74 -4.24 -15.90 5.94
C ALA A 74 -4.41 -14.48 5.34
N PRO A 75 -3.34 -13.75 4.97
CA PRO A 75 -3.49 -12.46 4.28
C PRO A 75 -4.11 -12.58 2.87
N GLN A 76 -3.82 -13.64 2.10
CA GLN A 76 -4.43 -13.87 0.78
C GLN A 76 -5.94 -14.07 0.89
N LEU A 77 -6.38 -14.92 1.83
CA LEU A 77 -7.80 -15.19 2.04
C LEU A 77 -8.57 -13.94 2.47
N LYS A 78 -7.97 -13.11 3.33
CA LYS A 78 -8.58 -11.83 3.75
C LYS A 78 -8.67 -10.84 2.60
N LYS A 79 -7.60 -10.68 1.80
CA LYS A 79 -7.62 -9.78 0.64
C LYS A 79 -8.64 -10.23 -0.41
N TYR A 80 -8.78 -11.54 -0.64
CA TYR A 80 -9.82 -12.08 -1.51
C TYR A 80 -11.22 -11.82 -0.94
N ALA A 81 -11.41 -12.01 0.37
CA ALA A 81 -12.68 -11.70 1.03
C ALA A 81 -13.06 -10.22 0.84
N GLU A 82 -12.14 -9.29 1.08
CA GLU A 82 -12.36 -7.86 0.88
C GLU A 82 -12.66 -7.51 -0.58
N THR A 83 -11.91 -8.09 -1.52
CA THR A 83 -12.08 -7.83 -2.96
C THR A 83 -13.43 -8.34 -3.48
N HIS A 84 -13.89 -9.49 -2.98
CA HIS A 84 -15.16 -10.12 -3.38
C HIS A 84 -16.34 -9.75 -2.47
N GLY A 85 -16.13 -8.88 -1.48
CA GLY A 85 -17.17 -8.46 -0.52
C GLY A 85 -17.67 -9.57 0.42
N VAL A 86 -16.84 -10.58 0.70
CA VAL A 86 -17.15 -11.69 1.61
C VAL A 86 -16.99 -11.23 3.05
N ASP A 87 -18.06 -11.28 3.83
CA ASP A 87 -18.00 -11.02 5.27
C ASP A 87 -17.39 -12.22 6.01
N ILE A 88 -16.15 -12.06 6.47
CA ILE A 88 -15.45 -13.05 7.30
C ILE A 88 -15.88 -12.97 8.78
N GLY A 89 -16.70 -11.99 9.18
CA GLY A 89 -17.28 -11.85 10.50
C GLY A 89 -16.25 -11.95 11.63
N ALA A 90 -16.47 -12.90 12.55
CA ALA A 90 -15.59 -13.16 13.70
C ALA A 90 -14.48 -14.19 13.42
N ALA A 91 -14.30 -14.64 12.17
CA ALA A 91 -13.28 -15.62 11.80
C ALA A 91 -11.88 -15.01 11.94
N LYS A 92 -11.15 -15.42 12.99
CA LYS A 92 -9.77 -14.96 13.25
C LYS A 92 -8.73 -15.98 12.79
N ASN A 93 -9.11 -17.23 12.60
CA ASN A 93 -8.19 -18.31 12.22
C ASN A 93 -8.20 -18.56 10.72
N LYS A 94 -7.06 -18.95 10.17
CA LYS A 94 -6.91 -19.35 8.76
C LYS A 94 -7.98 -20.35 8.28
N PRO A 95 -8.27 -21.47 8.99
CA PRO A 95 -9.26 -22.43 8.52
C PRO A 95 -10.69 -21.85 8.48
N ASP A 96 -11.04 -21.01 9.46
CA ASP A 96 -12.38 -20.39 9.52
C ASP A 96 -12.59 -19.40 8.37
N VAL A 97 -11.59 -18.55 8.11
CA VAL A 97 -11.63 -17.60 6.98
C VAL A 97 -11.68 -18.35 5.65
N LEU A 98 -10.91 -19.43 5.51
CA LEU A 98 -10.91 -20.25 4.30
C LEU A 98 -12.27 -20.86 4.02
N ALA A 99 -12.93 -21.43 5.03
CA ALA A 99 -14.22 -22.08 4.85
C ALA A 99 -15.27 -21.10 4.31
N ILE A 100 -15.35 -19.90 4.90
CA ILE A 100 -16.30 -18.84 4.47
C ILE A 100 -15.97 -18.37 3.05
N VAL A 101 -14.71 -18.11 2.77
CA VAL A 101 -14.24 -17.59 1.49
C VAL A 101 -14.36 -18.63 0.37
N ALA A 102 -14.10 -19.92 0.66
CA ALA A 102 -14.30 -21.03 -0.26
C ALA A 102 -15.78 -21.32 -0.53
N GLU A 103 -16.65 -21.24 0.49
CA GLU A 103 -18.10 -21.37 0.30
C GLU A 103 -18.64 -20.25 -0.61
N HIS A 104 -18.19 -19.01 -0.41
CA HIS A 104 -18.59 -17.89 -1.27
C HIS A 104 -18.02 -18.01 -2.69
N ALA A 105 -16.76 -18.42 -2.84
CA ALA A 105 -16.14 -18.64 -4.14
C ALA A 105 -16.85 -19.76 -4.91
N ALA A 106 -17.19 -20.87 -4.24
CA ALA A 106 -17.94 -21.98 -4.84
C ALA A 106 -19.33 -21.53 -5.35
N LYS A 107 -20.03 -20.68 -4.57
CA LYS A 107 -21.31 -20.08 -4.98
C LYS A 107 -21.17 -19.12 -6.16
N GLN A 108 -20.08 -18.35 -6.23
CA GLN A 108 -19.83 -17.43 -7.36
C GLN A 108 -19.37 -18.14 -8.63
N SER A 109 -18.70 -19.29 -8.53
CA SER A 109 -18.31 -20.11 -9.69
C SER A 109 -19.47 -20.87 -10.36
N ALA A 110 -20.70 -20.75 -9.85
CA ALA A 110 -21.91 -21.29 -10.46
C ALA A 110 -22.94 -20.16 -10.59
N PRO A 111 -22.80 -19.25 -11.57
CA PRO A 111 -23.48 -19.48 -12.85
C PRO A 111 -22.83 -18.80 -14.08
N ALA A 112 -22.41 -19.59 -15.08
CA ALA A 112 -22.38 -19.19 -16.49
C ALA A 112 -22.33 -20.45 -17.36
N GLY A 113 -23.39 -21.25 -17.26
CA GLY A 113 -23.79 -22.14 -18.34
C GLY A 113 -25.08 -21.59 -18.91
N ASP A 114 -24.98 -20.90 -20.04
CA ASP A 114 -25.89 -21.02 -21.17
C ASP A 114 -25.11 -20.70 -22.45
#